data_AF-A0A8T5S828-F1
#
_entry.id   AF-A0A8T5S828-F1
#
_cell.length_a   1.000
_cell.length_b   1.000
_cell.length_c   1.000
_cell.angle_alpha   90.00
_cell.angle_beta   90.00
_cell.angle_gamma   90.00
#
_symmetry.space_group_name_H-M   'P 1'
#
loop_
_entity.id
_entity.type
_entity.pdbx_description
1 polymer ?
#
loop_
_entity_poly.entity_id
_entity_poly.type
_entity_poly.pdbx_seq_one_letter_code
_entity_poly.pdbx_strand_id
1 'polypeptide(L)'
;GYAKFETFPIWNLPLKHPVNMAYESATADLGDFNQVDPFHLEAYNVMAVNYNRDVEIFPVVKKIMQRIMDKRLVYKSPTDMGVNRACFAIINDDLVQQAAKQELIRRFLRYSCEYAMGGSDKKTVQRAELLMKELNLTVLDRKVLIEARQASKDARKKGKGNEGVFAGAALQLANGKIITGSNSPLMHAASSLILNTIKELAGIPDNIHLLSPNILESISYLKSEIFNNKRLSLNLEETLIALSISADFNHSAKVAIDKLKELSGCEMHSTHIPTPGDEAGLRRLGLNITSDPSFSSKSLFIT
;
A
#
# COMPACT_ATOMS: atom_id res chain seq x y z
N GLY A 1 36.41 -10.32 -12.91
CA GLY A 1 35.72 -10.91 -11.75
C GLY A 1 34.22 -10.82 -11.97
N TYR A 2 33.44 -11.49 -11.14
CA TYR A 2 31.97 -11.45 -11.14
C TYR A 2 31.51 -11.21 -9.71
N ALA A 3 30.51 -10.37 -9.49
CA ALA A 3 29.89 -10.17 -8.19
C ALA A 3 28.40 -9.88 -8.37
N LYS A 4 27.59 -10.11 -7.33
CA LYS A 4 26.14 -9.89 -7.34
C LYS A 4 25.76 -8.73 -6.43
N PHE A 5 25.00 -7.77 -6.96
CA PHE A 5 24.42 -6.69 -6.18
C PHE A 5 22.92 -6.92 -6.02
N GLU A 6 22.50 -7.22 -4.79
CA GLU A 6 21.10 -7.29 -4.38
C GLU A 6 20.93 -6.57 -3.05
N THR A 7 19.88 -5.75 -2.93
CA THR A 7 19.58 -5.03 -1.70
C THR A 7 18.99 -5.95 -0.63
N PHE A 8 18.17 -6.92 -1.04
CA PHE A 8 17.48 -7.85 -0.14
C PHE A 8 17.67 -9.31 -0.60
N PRO A 9 17.71 -10.28 0.35
CA PRO A 9 17.74 -10.06 1.79
C PRO A 9 19.06 -9.39 2.23
N ILE A 10 19.04 -8.76 3.40
CA ILE A 10 20.24 -8.16 3.99
C ILE A 10 20.98 -9.24 4.78
N TRP A 11 22.11 -9.68 4.24
CA TRP A 11 22.83 -10.87 4.68
C TRP A 11 23.27 -10.84 6.14
N ASN A 12 23.61 -9.67 6.68
CA ASN A 12 24.08 -9.50 8.05
C ASN A 12 22.99 -9.01 9.02
N LEU A 13 21.72 -9.03 8.61
CA LEU A 13 20.59 -8.93 9.54
C LEU A 13 20.07 -10.35 9.86
N PRO A 14 19.52 -10.58 11.07
CA PRO A 14 18.92 -11.86 11.41
C PRO A 14 17.86 -12.31 10.39
N LEU A 15 17.69 -13.63 10.25
CA LEU A 15 16.66 -14.20 9.36
C LEU A 15 15.26 -13.67 9.70
N LYS A 16 14.94 -13.60 10.99
CA LYS A 16 13.67 -13.09 11.53
C LYS A 16 13.65 -11.58 11.76
N HIS A 17 14.64 -10.85 11.23
CA HIS A 17 14.62 -9.40 11.29
C HIS A 17 13.44 -8.87 10.43
N PRO A 18 12.61 -7.93 10.93
CA PRO A 18 11.44 -7.45 10.19
C PRO A 18 11.73 -7.00 8.75
N VAL A 19 12.91 -6.41 8.50
CA VAL A 19 13.34 -6.02 7.14
C VAL A 19 13.45 -7.22 6.20
N ASN A 20 14.07 -8.31 6.62
CA ASN A 20 14.18 -9.53 5.81
C ASN A 20 12.81 -10.19 5.64
N MET A 21 12.01 -10.24 6.70
CA MET A 21 10.65 -10.80 6.62
C MET A 21 9.71 -9.99 5.72
N ALA A 22 9.84 -8.66 5.70
CA ALA A 22 9.09 -7.79 4.80
C ALA A 22 9.47 -8.02 3.33
N TYR A 23 10.75 -8.23 3.04
CA TYR A 23 11.19 -8.65 1.70
C TYR A 23 10.53 -9.97 1.29
N GLU A 24 10.57 -10.97 2.17
CA GLU A 24 9.97 -12.27 1.88
C GLU A 24 8.46 -12.19 1.67
N SER A 25 7.78 -11.35 2.45
CA SER A 25 6.36 -11.08 2.23
C SER A 25 6.14 -10.40 0.88
N ALA A 26 7.02 -9.51 0.44
CA ALA A 26 6.91 -8.86 -0.87
C ALA A 26 7.17 -9.80 -2.06
N THR A 27 7.78 -10.96 -1.83
CA THR A 27 8.06 -11.99 -2.85
C THR A 27 7.27 -13.28 -2.61
N ALA A 28 6.21 -13.23 -1.80
CA ALA A 28 5.42 -14.40 -1.43
C ALA A 28 4.77 -15.11 -2.64
N ASP A 29 4.51 -14.36 -3.72
CA ASP A 29 4.00 -14.84 -5.00
C ASP A 29 5.06 -15.52 -5.86
N LEU A 30 6.33 -15.10 -5.73
CA LEU A 30 7.46 -15.71 -6.44
C LEU A 30 7.96 -17.00 -5.78
N GLY A 31 7.57 -17.26 -4.52
CA GLY A 31 8.01 -18.41 -3.76
C GLY A 31 9.46 -18.31 -3.26
N ASP A 32 10.05 -17.12 -3.32
CA ASP A 32 11.36 -16.86 -2.75
C ASP A 32 11.24 -16.77 -1.22
N PHE A 33 12.04 -17.54 -0.49
CA PHE A 33 12.09 -17.52 0.96
C PHE A 33 13.52 -17.34 1.48
N ASN A 34 13.65 -16.60 2.57
CA ASN A 34 14.94 -16.38 3.19
C ASN A 34 15.37 -17.62 3.97
N GLN A 35 16.67 -17.87 4.00
CA GLN A 35 17.27 -18.92 4.81
C GLN A 35 18.70 -18.57 5.22
N VAL A 36 19.24 -19.31 6.18
CA VAL A 36 20.67 -19.21 6.52
C VAL A 36 21.48 -19.77 5.36
N ASP A 37 22.55 -19.06 4.97
CA ASP A 37 23.52 -19.54 3.98
C ASP A 37 24.37 -20.67 4.59
N PRO A 38 24.14 -21.94 4.21
CA PRO A 38 24.86 -23.05 4.80
C PRO A 38 26.35 -23.05 4.40
N PHE A 39 26.68 -22.53 3.22
CA PHE A 39 28.06 -22.48 2.73
C PHE A 39 28.89 -21.45 3.50
N HIS A 40 28.28 -20.30 3.83
CA HIS A 40 28.96 -19.29 4.64
C HIS A 40 29.16 -19.75 6.08
N LEU A 41 28.13 -20.42 6.65
CA LEU A 41 28.21 -21.00 7.97
C LEU A 41 29.30 -22.10 8.05
N GLU A 42 29.38 -22.99 7.07
CA GLU A 42 30.41 -24.03 7.00
C GLU A 42 31.82 -23.45 6.83
N ALA A 43 31.98 -22.45 5.95
CA ALA A 43 33.29 -21.90 5.60
C ALA A 43 33.88 -20.97 6.67
N TYR A 44 33.02 -20.26 7.41
CA TYR A 44 33.45 -19.18 8.31
C TYR A 44 32.90 -19.30 9.74
N ASN A 45 31.97 -20.22 10.00
CA ASN A 45 31.23 -20.31 11.26
C ASN A 45 30.50 -19.00 11.64
N VAL A 46 30.05 -18.26 10.63
CA VAL A 46 29.30 -17.01 10.76
C VAL A 46 27.94 -17.19 10.11
N MET A 47 26.87 -16.83 10.83
CA MET A 47 25.52 -16.84 10.25
C MET A 47 25.36 -15.66 9.29
N ALA A 48 24.92 -15.96 8.07
CA ALA A 48 24.50 -14.99 7.07
C ALA A 48 23.17 -15.42 6.46
N VAL A 49 22.36 -14.45 6.04
CA VAL A 49 21.07 -14.70 5.39
C VAL A 49 21.21 -14.60 3.87
N ASN A 50 20.65 -15.58 3.19
CA ASN A 50 20.48 -15.59 1.74
C ASN A 50 19.05 -16.12 1.44
N TYR A 51 18.76 -16.49 0.19
CA TYR A 51 17.46 -17.03 -0.19
C TYR A 51 17.61 -18.32 -0.99
N ASN A 52 16.52 -19.09 -1.07
CA ASN A 52 16.50 -20.44 -1.64
C ASN A 52 17.15 -20.55 -3.02
N ARG A 53 16.78 -19.69 -3.97
CA ARG A 53 17.27 -19.77 -5.35
C ARG A 53 18.79 -19.66 -5.46
N ASP A 54 19.38 -18.72 -4.74
CA ASP A 54 20.82 -18.47 -4.78
C ASP A 54 21.61 -19.57 -4.07
N VAL A 55 21.12 -20.04 -2.92
CA VAL A 55 21.72 -21.15 -2.21
C VAL A 55 21.67 -22.44 -3.03
N GLU A 56 20.54 -22.73 -3.68
CA GLU A 56 20.37 -23.93 -4.52
C GLU A 56 21.28 -23.90 -5.75
N ILE A 57 21.44 -22.75 -6.41
CA ILE A 57 22.25 -22.64 -7.64
C ILE A 57 23.75 -22.50 -7.38
N PHE A 58 24.15 -22.08 -6.17
CA PHE A 58 25.54 -21.75 -5.85
C PHE A 58 26.55 -22.86 -6.19
N PRO A 59 26.32 -24.17 -5.94
CA PRO A 59 27.27 -25.22 -6.32
C PRO A 59 27.58 -25.26 -7.82
N VAL A 60 26.60 -24.94 -8.67
CA VAL A 60 26.77 -24.88 -10.13
C VAL A 60 27.59 -23.65 -10.50
N VAL A 61 27.24 -22.48 -9.96
CA VAL A 61 27.96 -21.23 -10.18
C VAL A 61 29.42 -21.36 -9.74
N LYS A 62 29.67 -21.94 -8.56
CA LYS A 62 31.01 -22.22 -8.04
C LYS A 62 31.84 -23.08 -8.98
N LYS A 63 31.27 -24.13 -9.59
CA LYS A 63 31.96 -24.98 -10.58
C LYS A 63 32.32 -24.22 -11.85
N ILE A 64 31.42 -23.35 -12.34
CA ILE A 64 31.70 -22.48 -13.49
C ILE A 64 32.85 -21.53 -13.16
N MET A 65 32.78 -20.88 -12.00
CA MET A 65 33.82 -19.98 -11.47
C MET A 65 35.19 -20.66 -11.37
N GLN A 66 35.25 -21.90 -10.88
CA GLN A 66 36.49 -22.69 -10.78
C GLN A 66 37.14 -22.98 -12.15
N ARG A 67 36.37 -22.98 -13.24
CA ARG A 67 36.87 -23.19 -14.60
C ARG A 67 37.37 -21.90 -15.26
N ILE A 68 36.71 -20.78 -14.99
CA ILE A 68 36.93 -19.52 -15.72
C ILE A 68 37.76 -18.48 -14.94
N MET A 69 37.91 -18.66 -13.62
CA MET A 69 38.64 -17.74 -12.75
C MET A 69 39.86 -18.42 -12.10
N ASP A 70 40.82 -17.60 -11.66
CA ASP A 70 41.89 -18.07 -10.77
C ASP A 70 41.25 -18.71 -9.51
N LYS A 71 41.73 -19.89 -9.11
CA LYS A 71 41.23 -20.63 -7.95
C LYS A 71 41.21 -19.80 -6.67
N ARG A 72 42.11 -18.83 -6.54
CA ARG A 72 42.19 -17.91 -5.38
C ARG A 72 41.02 -16.93 -5.29
N LEU A 73 40.28 -16.72 -6.39
CA LEU A 73 39.18 -15.76 -6.49
C LEU A 73 37.79 -16.44 -6.46
N VAL A 74 37.74 -17.75 -6.20
CA VAL A 74 36.47 -18.49 -6.14
C VAL A 74 35.81 -18.26 -4.78
N TYR A 75 34.58 -17.73 -4.82
CA TYR A 75 33.76 -17.52 -3.62
C TYR A 75 33.48 -18.82 -2.88
N LYS A 76 33.42 -18.75 -1.54
CA LYS A 76 33.10 -19.92 -0.71
C LYS A 76 31.61 -20.06 -0.45
N SER A 77 30.86 -18.96 -0.52
CA SER A 77 29.40 -18.92 -0.35
C SER A 77 28.73 -17.90 -1.29
N PRO A 78 27.40 -17.95 -1.49
CA PRO A 78 26.68 -16.89 -2.20
C PRO A 78 26.71 -15.56 -1.41
N THR A 79 26.88 -15.58 -0.09
CA THR A 79 27.14 -14.36 0.68
C THR A 79 28.45 -13.66 0.26
N ASP A 80 29.54 -14.42 0.06
CA ASP A 80 30.83 -13.84 -0.40
C ASP A 80 30.72 -13.23 -1.81
N MET A 81 29.83 -13.79 -2.63
CA MET A 81 29.54 -13.33 -3.99
C MET A 81 28.75 -12.00 -3.99
N GLY A 82 28.07 -11.70 -2.89
CA GLY A 82 27.30 -10.48 -2.68
C GLY A 82 28.16 -9.27 -2.31
N VAL A 83 27.79 -8.10 -2.82
CA VAL A 83 28.45 -6.81 -2.48
C VAL A 83 27.55 -5.86 -1.69
N ASN A 84 26.48 -6.37 -1.07
CA ASN A 84 25.50 -5.57 -0.33
C ASN A 84 26.10 -4.94 0.94
N ARG A 85 25.89 -3.62 1.11
CA ARG A 85 26.32 -2.84 2.27
C ARG A 85 25.17 -2.13 3.01
N ALA A 86 23.91 -2.43 2.65
CA ALA A 86 22.73 -1.70 3.15
C ALA A 86 22.62 -1.67 4.67
N CYS A 87 22.91 -2.79 5.36
CA CYS A 87 22.87 -2.83 6.83
C CYS A 87 23.78 -1.80 7.50
N PHE A 88 24.94 -1.51 6.91
CA PHE A 88 25.91 -0.57 7.49
C PHE A 88 25.41 0.89 7.43
N ALA A 89 24.38 1.15 6.62
CA ALA A 89 23.74 2.46 6.49
C ALA A 89 22.48 2.60 7.37
N ILE A 90 22.10 1.57 8.14
CA ILE A 90 20.99 1.65 9.09
C ILE A 90 21.44 2.47 10.29
N ILE A 91 20.97 3.71 10.40
CA ILE A 91 21.26 4.62 11.51
C ILE A 91 20.33 4.46 12.70
N ASN A 92 19.15 3.86 12.48
CA ASN A 92 18.15 3.60 13.52
C ASN A 92 17.40 2.31 13.19
N ASP A 93 17.74 1.24 13.91
CA ASP A 93 17.18 -0.08 13.69
C ASP A 93 15.68 -0.18 14.05
N ASP A 94 15.28 0.48 15.13
CA ASP A 94 13.88 0.49 15.58
C ASP A 94 12.95 1.11 14.53
N LEU A 95 13.36 2.22 13.90
CA LEU A 95 12.57 2.88 12.86
C LEU A 95 12.44 2.01 11.60
N VAL A 96 13.52 1.36 11.15
CA VAL A 96 13.44 0.47 9.97
C VAL A 96 12.62 -0.78 10.28
N GLN A 97 12.71 -1.32 11.50
CA GLN A 97 11.86 -2.42 11.94
C GLN A 97 10.38 -2.03 11.97
N GLN A 98 10.04 -0.84 12.48
CA GLN A 98 8.66 -0.34 12.48
C GLN A 98 8.13 -0.16 11.05
N ALA A 99 8.93 0.41 10.15
CA ALA A 99 8.57 0.58 8.75
C ALA A 99 8.35 -0.78 8.03
N ALA A 100 9.22 -1.76 8.29
CA ALA A 100 9.11 -3.10 7.73
C ALA A 100 7.87 -3.85 8.25
N LYS A 101 7.54 -3.71 9.54
CA LYS A 101 6.30 -4.26 10.12
C LYS A 101 5.05 -3.66 9.45
N GLN A 102 5.05 -2.36 9.13
CA GLN A 102 3.95 -1.76 8.38
C GLN A 102 3.89 -2.28 6.93
N GLU A 103 5.03 -2.48 6.25
CA GLU A 103 5.06 -3.07 4.90
C GLU A 103 4.48 -4.49 4.87
N LEU A 104 4.77 -5.32 5.87
CA LEU A 104 4.15 -6.65 6.03
C LEU A 104 2.62 -6.57 6.07
N ILE A 105 2.06 -5.64 6.86
CA ILE A 105 0.61 -5.43 6.92
C ILE A 105 0.07 -4.97 5.56
N ARG A 106 0.77 -4.06 4.87
CA ARG A 106 0.36 -3.60 3.53
C ARG A 106 0.34 -4.76 2.53
N ARG A 107 1.37 -5.60 2.52
CA ARG A 107 1.46 -6.77 1.62
C ARG A 107 0.36 -7.78 1.88
N PHE A 108 0.10 -8.11 3.14
CA PHE A 108 -1.00 -9.00 3.50
C PHE A 108 -2.37 -8.47 3.01
N LEU A 109 -2.66 -7.18 3.25
CA LEU A 109 -3.91 -6.56 2.80
C LEU A 109 -4.01 -6.52 1.26
N ARG A 110 -2.89 -6.21 0.58
CA ARG A 110 -2.82 -6.23 -0.88
C ARG A 110 -3.11 -7.62 -1.45
N TYR A 111 -2.41 -8.66 -0.99
CA TYR A 111 -2.67 -10.04 -1.46
C TYR A 111 -4.08 -10.51 -1.12
N SER A 112 -4.64 -10.09 0.01
CA SER A 112 -6.03 -10.40 0.36
C SER A 112 -7.01 -9.79 -0.64
N CYS A 113 -6.77 -8.56 -1.09
CA CYS A 113 -7.58 -7.92 -2.13
C CYS A 113 -7.38 -8.57 -3.49
N GLU A 114 -6.14 -8.84 -3.89
CA GLU A 114 -5.82 -9.54 -5.14
C GLU A 114 -6.47 -10.93 -5.19
N TYR A 115 -6.44 -11.68 -4.08
CA TYR A 115 -7.14 -12.96 -3.96
C TYR A 115 -8.66 -12.81 -4.09
N ALA A 116 -9.26 -11.81 -3.44
CA ALA A 116 -10.70 -11.54 -3.55
C ALA A 116 -11.12 -11.19 -4.99
N MET A 117 -10.23 -10.57 -5.77
CA MET A 117 -10.43 -10.26 -7.19
C MET A 117 -10.07 -11.43 -8.14
N GLY A 118 -9.55 -12.54 -7.62
CA GLY A 118 -9.10 -13.68 -8.42
C GLY A 118 -7.74 -13.50 -9.10
N GLY A 119 -6.94 -12.52 -8.68
CA GLY A 119 -5.61 -12.21 -9.24
C GLY A 119 -4.42 -12.79 -8.48
N SER A 120 -4.63 -13.44 -7.33
CA SER A 120 -3.58 -14.09 -6.54
C SER A 120 -4.06 -15.44 -6.02
N ASP A 121 -3.12 -16.34 -5.71
CA ASP A 121 -3.39 -17.63 -5.08
C ASP A 121 -3.57 -17.51 -3.56
N LYS A 122 -4.33 -18.45 -2.99
CA LYS A 122 -4.53 -18.57 -1.54
C LYS A 122 -3.21 -18.78 -0.78
N LYS A 123 -2.24 -19.48 -1.40
CA LYS A 123 -0.93 -19.76 -0.80
C LYS A 123 -0.14 -18.49 -0.51
N THR A 124 -0.20 -17.50 -1.41
CA THR A 124 0.46 -16.20 -1.26
C THR A 124 -0.08 -15.45 -0.04
N VAL A 125 -1.41 -15.39 0.11
CA VAL A 125 -2.06 -14.76 1.27
C VAL A 125 -1.65 -15.46 2.57
N GLN A 126 -1.67 -16.79 2.58
CA GLN A 126 -1.26 -17.59 3.74
C GLN A 126 0.20 -17.37 4.12
N ARG A 127 1.10 -17.23 3.14
CA ARG A 127 2.53 -16.95 3.41
C ARG A 127 2.70 -15.60 4.08
N ALA A 128 2.07 -14.54 3.54
CA ALA A 128 2.11 -13.22 4.16
C ALA A 128 1.49 -13.22 5.57
N GLU A 129 0.40 -13.96 5.79
CA GLU A 129 -0.23 -14.10 7.11
C GLU A 129 0.68 -14.79 8.12
N LEU A 130 1.39 -15.85 7.72
CA LEU A 130 2.33 -16.56 8.59
C LEU A 130 3.50 -15.64 9.01
N LEU A 131 4.06 -14.88 8.08
CA LEU A 131 5.13 -13.93 8.37
C LEU A 131 4.68 -12.83 9.34
N MET A 132 3.44 -12.34 9.22
CA MET A 132 2.86 -11.42 10.19
C MET A 132 2.73 -12.05 11.59
N LYS A 133 2.21 -13.28 11.66
CA LYS A 133 2.04 -14.01 12.93
C LYS A 133 3.36 -14.26 13.63
N GLU A 134 4.41 -14.59 12.90
CA GLU A 134 5.76 -14.77 13.45
C GLU A 134 6.32 -13.50 14.12
N LEU A 135 5.87 -12.32 13.71
CA LEU A 135 6.20 -11.03 14.34
C LEU A 135 5.13 -10.52 15.32
N ASN A 136 4.13 -11.34 15.65
CA ASN A 136 2.98 -10.97 16.47
C ASN A 136 2.21 -9.75 15.93
N LEU A 137 2.14 -9.61 14.61
CA LEU A 137 1.43 -8.51 13.95
C LEU A 137 0.01 -8.91 13.59
N THR A 138 -0.87 -7.92 13.61
CA THR A 138 -2.25 -7.98 13.15
C THR A 138 -2.54 -6.80 12.24
N VAL A 139 -3.62 -6.89 11.45
CA VAL A 139 -4.07 -5.75 10.65
C VAL A 139 -4.49 -4.54 11.50
N LEU A 140 -4.75 -4.75 12.80
CA LEU A 140 -5.13 -3.69 13.72
C LEU A 140 -3.94 -2.81 14.14
N ASP A 141 -2.70 -3.25 13.90
CA ASP A 141 -1.50 -2.44 14.12
C ASP A 141 -1.35 -1.29 13.10
N ARG A 142 -2.25 -1.24 12.11
CA ARG A 142 -2.38 -0.13 11.17
C ARG A 142 -3.51 0.81 11.61
N LYS A 143 -3.17 1.96 12.20
CA LYS A 143 -4.13 2.93 12.76
C LYS A 143 -5.23 3.36 11.78
N VAL A 144 -4.86 3.69 10.54
CA VAL A 144 -5.83 4.13 9.51
C VAL A 144 -6.88 3.07 9.17
N LEU A 145 -6.58 1.77 9.36
CA LEU A 145 -7.55 0.71 9.14
C LEU A 145 -8.67 0.75 10.18
N ILE A 146 -8.32 0.96 11.45
CA ILE A 146 -9.30 1.06 12.55
C ILE A 146 -10.22 2.25 12.30
N GLU A 147 -9.65 3.41 11.98
CA GLU A 147 -10.40 4.66 11.77
C GLU A 147 -11.30 4.58 10.53
N ALA A 148 -10.84 3.96 9.44
CA ALA A 148 -11.67 3.76 8.25
C ALA A 148 -12.88 2.85 8.55
N ARG A 149 -12.66 1.74 9.27
CA ARG A 149 -13.74 0.83 9.70
C ARG A 149 -14.71 1.50 10.67
N GLN A 150 -14.21 2.37 11.55
CA GLN A 150 -15.05 3.15 12.45
C GLN A 150 -15.90 4.18 11.67
N ALA A 151 -15.31 4.87 10.69
CA ALA A 151 -16.04 5.78 9.80
C ALA A 151 -17.17 5.07 9.04
N SER A 152 -16.95 3.84 8.55
CA SER A 152 -18.01 3.02 7.93
C SER A 152 -19.14 2.68 8.92
N LYS A 153 -18.81 2.30 10.16
CA LYS A 153 -19.82 2.02 11.21
C LYS A 153 -20.63 3.25 11.56
N ASP A 154 -19.99 4.41 11.68
CA ASP A 154 -20.67 5.66 12.03
C ASP A 154 -21.53 6.18 10.87
N ALA A 155 -21.07 6.01 9.62
CA ALA A 155 -21.86 6.24 8.43
C ALA A 155 -23.15 5.41 8.43
N ARG A 156 -23.06 4.11 8.77
CA ARG A 156 -24.23 3.23 8.92
C ARG A 156 -25.19 3.70 10.00
N LYS A 157 -24.69 4.10 11.17
CA LYS A 157 -25.54 4.63 12.26
C LYS A 157 -26.26 5.92 11.87
N LYS A 158 -25.61 6.79 11.11
CA LYS A 158 -26.14 8.08 10.65
C LYS A 158 -26.99 7.98 9.39
N GLY A 159 -27.10 6.80 8.78
CA GLY A 159 -27.77 6.64 7.47
C GLY A 159 -27.03 7.33 6.31
N LYS A 160 -25.76 7.71 6.50
CA LYS A 160 -24.94 8.42 5.52
C LYS A 160 -24.21 7.40 4.64
N GLY A 161 -24.94 6.82 3.69
CA GLY A 161 -24.42 5.87 2.70
C GLY A 161 -25.12 6.05 1.36
N ASN A 162 -24.96 5.08 0.46
CA ASN A 162 -25.69 5.07 -0.81
C ASN A 162 -26.15 3.64 -1.12
N GLU A 163 -27.42 3.46 -1.52
CA GLU A 163 -27.99 2.15 -1.90
C GLU A 163 -27.75 1.02 -0.87
N GLY A 164 -27.77 1.35 0.43
CA GLY A 164 -27.51 0.40 1.51
C GLY A 164 -26.04 0.01 1.71
N VAL A 165 -25.11 0.65 1.00
CA VAL A 165 -23.66 0.53 1.17
C VAL A 165 -23.13 1.67 2.04
N PHE A 166 -22.37 1.32 3.07
CA PHE A 166 -21.73 2.25 4.01
C PHE A 166 -20.23 2.02 4.03
N ALA A 167 -19.50 2.76 3.21
CA ALA A 167 -18.07 2.71 3.08
C ALA A 167 -17.39 3.83 3.89
N GLY A 168 -16.25 3.50 4.48
CA GLY A 168 -15.39 4.43 5.20
C GLY A 168 -13.99 4.45 4.62
N ALA A 169 -13.30 5.55 4.82
CA ALA A 169 -11.90 5.72 4.47
C ALA A 169 -11.21 6.60 5.51
N ALA A 170 -9.91 6.40 5.72
CA ALA A 170 -9.11 7.23 6.62
C ALA A 170 -7.71 7.45 6.07
N LEU A 171 -7.15 8.63 6.35
CA LEU A 171 -5.81 9.04 5.95
C LEU A 171 -5.08 9.62 7.16
N GLN A 172 -3.81 9.25 7.33
CA GLN A 172 -2.92 9.83 8.33
C GLN A 172 -1.96 10.83 7.65
N LEU A 173 -2.04 12.08 8.09
CA LEU A 173 -1.15 13.16 7.68
C LEU A 173 0.26 12.98 8.27
N ALA A 174 1.26 13.66 7.69
CA ALA A 174 2.64 13.63 8.17
C ALA A 174 2.80 14.08 9.64
N ASN A 175 1.90 14.95 10.12
CA ASN A 175 1.85 15.38 11.52
C ASN A 175 1.16 14.36 12.46
N GLY A 176 0.76 13.21 11.95
CA GLY A 176 0.10 12.13 12.69
C GLY A 176 -1.41 12.27 12.84
N LYS A 177 -2.03 13.40 12.45
CA LYS A 177 -3.48 13.61 12.50
C LYS A 177 -4.18 12.68 11.52
N ILE A 178 -5.27 12.06 11.96
CA ILE A 178 -6.10 11.18 11.12
C ILE A 178 -7.36 11.93 10.69
N ILE A 179 -7.63 11.91 9.39
CA ILE A 179 -8.85 12.42 8.77
C ILE A 179 -9.65 11.25 8.22
N THR A 180 -10.97 11.32 8.31
CA THR A 180 -11.88 10.28 7.82
C THR A 180 -12.84 10.81 6.78
N GLY A 181 -13.33 9.90 5.93
CA GLY A 181 -14.35 10.12 4.92
C GLY A 181 -15.34 8.96 4.90
N SER A 182 -16.57 9.25 4.48
CA SER A 182 -17.62 8.23 4.29
C SER A 182 -18.34 8.48 2.98
N ASN A 183 -18.88 7.43 2.37
CA ASN A 183 -19.65 7.58 1.15
C ASN A 183 -21.01 8.25 1.42
N SER A 184 -21.59 8.81 0.38
CA SER A 184 -22.92 9.43 0.38
C SER A 184 -23.53 9.29 -1.02
N PRO A 185 -24.78 9.71 -1.24
CA PRO A 185 -25.36 9.75 -2.58
C PRO A 185 -24.56 10.65 -3.54
N LEU A 186 -23.86 11.67 -3.02
CA LEU A 186 -23.09 12.62 -3.82
C LEU A 186 -21.70 12.11 -4.21
N MET A 187 -21.03 11.36 -3.36
CA MET A 187 -19.62 11.00 -3.57
C MET A 187 -19.16 9.76 -2.81
N HIS A 188 -18.11 9.14 -3.32
CA HIS A 188 -17.43 8.01 -2.69
C HIS A 188 -16.70 8.42 -1.40
N ALA A 189 -16.36 7.41 -0.58
CA ALA A 189 -15.62 7.62 0.67
C ALA A 189 -14.22 8.22 0.43
N ALA A 190 -13.55 7.81 -0.65
CA ALA A 190 -12.25 8.36 -1.06
C ALA A 190 -12.36 9.85 -1.41
N SER A 191 -13.32 10.22 -2.25
CA SER A 191 -13.63 11.61 -2.59
C SER A 191 -13.89 12.48 -1.34
N SER A 192 -14.77 12.01 -0.44
CA SER A 192 -15.06 12.71 0.81
C SER A 192 -13.81 12.86 1.68
N LEU A 193 -13.00 11.81 1.80
CA LEU A 193 -11.77 11.84 2.59
C LEU A 193 -10.79 12.88 2.06
N ILE A 194 -10.56 12.92 0.75
CA ILE A 194 -9.62 13.86 0.14
C ILE A 194 -10.10 15.30 0.32
N LEU A 195 -11.39 15.58 0.08
CA LEU A 195 -11.96 16.91 0.31
C LEU A 195 -11.85 17.35 1.77
N ASN A 196 -12.16 16.47 2.73
CA ASN A 196 -12.01 16.76 4.15
C ASN A 196 -10.54 17.04 4.52
N THR A 197 -9.62 16.28 3.94
CA THR A 197 -8.19 16.40 4.22
C THR A 197 -7.63 17.72 3.70
N ILE A 198 -7.96 18.13 2.48
CA ILE A 198 -7.48 19.41 1.95
C ILE A 198 -8.14 20.61 2.62
N LYS A 199 -9.39 20.49 3.09
CA LYS A 199 -10.03 21.54 3.92
C LYS A 199 -9.27 21.71 5.23
N GLU A 200 -8.95 20.61 5.90
CA GLU A 200 -8.18 20.62 7.13
C GLU A 200 -6.80 21.29 6.92
N LEU A 201 -6.06 20.88 5.89
CA LEU A 201 -4.74 21.43 5.59
C LEU A 201 -4.78 22.91 5.20
N ALA A 202 -5.88 23.37 4.59
CA ALA A 202 -6.08 24.76 4.21
C ALA A 202 -6.72 25.62 5.33
N GLY A 203 -7.08 25.03 6.48
CA GLY A 203 -7.80 25.73 7.54
C GLY A 203 -9.21 26.18 7.13
N ILE A 204 -9.83 25.48 6.17
CA ILE A 204 -11.16 25.80 5.65
C ILE A 204 -12.22 25.14 6.55
N PRO A 205 -13.19 25.90 7.08
CA PRO A 205 -14.26 25.35 7.92
C PRO A 205 -15.10 24.26 7.24
N ASP A 206 -15.64 23.32 8.02
CA ASP A 206 -16.33 22.16 7.45
C ASP A 206 -17.65 22.51 6.72
N ASN A 207 -18.29 23.62 7.09
CA ASN A 207 -19.51 24.10 6.42
C ASN A 207 -19.26 24.74 5.05
N ILE A 208 -18.01 24.95 4.62
CA ILE A 208 -17.68 25.51 3.32
C ILE A 208 -17.65 24.39 2.25
N HIS A 209 -18.47 24.57 1.21
CA HIS A 209 -18.49 23.69 0.05
C HIS A 209 -17.38 24.07 -0.93
N LEU A 210 -16.49 23.12 -1.23
CA LEU A 210 -15.44 23.31 -2.24
C LEU A 210 -15.93 23.07 -3.67
N LEU A 211 -16.93 22.19 -3.84
CA LEU A 211 -17.52 21.89 -5.14
C LEU A 211 -18.77 22.72 -5.35
N SER A 212 -18.88 23.37 -6.51
CA SER A 212 -20.08 24.14 -6.87
C SER A 212 -21.28 23.23 -7.11
N PRO A 213 -22.48 23.52 -6.56
CA PRO A 213 -23.70 22.76 -6.82
C PRO A 213 -24.01 22.60 -8.31
N ASN A 214 -23.83 23.65 -9.10
CA ASN A 214 -24.08 23.62 -10.55
C ASN A 214 -23.17 22.60 -11.27
N ILE A 215 -21.93 22.43 -10.82
CA ILE A 215 -20.99 21.45 -11.37
C ILE A 215 -21.45 20.03 -10.99
N LEU A 216 -21.86 19.83 -9.73
CA LEU A 216 -22.38 18.55 -9.27
C LEU A 216 -23.64 18.14 -10.05
N GLU A 217 -24.57 19.06 -10.27
CA GLU A 217 -25.78 18.83 -11.06
C GLU A 217 -25.46 18.48 -12.51
N SER A 218 -24.51 19.20 -13.14
CA SER A 218 -24.08 18.94 -14.52
C SER A 218 -23.47 17.54 -14.67
N ILE A 219 -22.62 17.12 -13.73
CA ILE A 219 -22.03 15.77 -13.75
C ILE A 219 -23.10 14.72 -13.46
N SER A 220 -24.02 15.00 -12.52
CA SER A 220 -25.14 14.10 -12.21
C SER A 220 -26.04 13.88 -13.43
N TYR A 221 -26.39 14.94 -14.16
CA TYR A 221 -27.18 14.88 -15.40
C TYR A 221 -26.46 14.07 -16.49
N LEU A 222 -25.15 14.29 -16.67
CA LEU A 222 -24.36 13.51 -17.62
C LEU A 222 -24.40 12.01 -17.28
N LYS A 223 -24.23 11.66 -16.00
CA LYS A 223 -24.23 10.27 -15.56
C LYS A 223 -25.63 9.64 -15.66
N SER A 224 -26.69 10.35 -15.27
CA SER A 224 -28.06 9.82 -15.28
C SER A 224 -28.66 9.78 -16.68
N GLU A 225 -28.73 10.92 -17.38
CA GLU A 225 -29.53 11.07 -18.60
C GLU A 225 -28.76 10.68 -19.86
N ILE A 226 -27.44 10.88 -19.89
CA ILE A 226 -26.63 10.64 -21.09
C ILE A 226 -25.99 9.25 -21.04
N PHE A 227 -25.34 8.91 -19.93
CA PHE A 227 -24.67 7.61 -19.78
C PHE A 227 -25.59 6.50 -19.27
N ASN A 228 -26.83 6.82 -18.87
CA ASN A 228 -27.78 5.87 -18.27
C ASN A 228 -27.15 5.09 -17.10
N ASN A 229 -26.26 5.75 -16.37
CA ASN A 229 -25.49 5.12 -15.31
C ASN A 229 -26.27 5.21 -14.00
N LYS A 230 -26.50 4.06 -13.35
CA LYS A 230 -27.28 4.00 -12.11
C LYS A 230 -26.53 4.62 -10.93
N ARG A 231 -25.20 4.66 -10.97
CA ARG A 231 -24.36 5.19 -9.89
C ARG A 231 -24.00 6.65 -10.14
N LEU A 232 -24.72 7.55 -9.47
CA LEU A 232 -24.52 8.99 -9.62
C LEU A 232 -23.42 9.56 -8.71
N SER A 233 -22.98 8.81 -7.69
CA SER A 233 -21.94 9.28 -6.78
C SER A 233 -20.61 9.51 -7.49
N LEU A 234 -19.95 10.62 -7.15
CA LEU A 234 -18.65 10.98 -7.71
C LEU A 234 -17.52 10.12 -7.14
N ASN A 235 -16.75 9.49 -8.03
CA ASN A 235 -15.47 8.88 -7.68
C ASN A 235 -14.39 9.96 -7.50
N LEU A 236 -13.20 9.57 -7.03
CA LEU A 236 -12.15 10.54 -6.73
C LEU A 236 -11.64 11.27 -7.98
N GLU A 237 -11.45 10.60 -9.11
CA GLU A 237 -11.01 11.25 -10.35
C GLU A 237 -11.99 12.34 -10.80
N GLU A 238 -13.29 12.02 -10.85
CA GLU A 238 -14.36 12.98 -11.15
C GLU A 238 -14.36 14.15 -10.13
N THR A 239 -14.14 13.84 -8.85
CA THR A 239 -14.08 14.83 -7.77
C THR A 239 -12.91 15.80 -7.95
N LEU A 240 -11.73 15.31 -8.35
CA LEU A 240 -10.55 16.15 -8.59
C LEU A 240 -10.74 17.05 -9.81
N ILE A 241 -11.39 16.55 -10.87
CA ILE A 241 -11.74 17.36 -12.05
C ILE A 241 -12.75 18.46 -11.65
N ALA A 242 -13.81 18.09 -10.93
CA ALA A 242 -14.81 19.04 -10.46
C ALA A 242 -14.21 20.11 -9.52
N LEU A 243 -13.26 19.72 -8.66
CA LEU A 243 -12.53 20.64 -7.78
C LEU A 243 -11.68 21.62 -8.59
N SER A 244 -10.99 21.14 -9.64
CA SER A 244 -10.19 21.99 -10.53
C SER A 244 -11.04 23.05 -11.22
N ILE A 245 -12.23 22.70 -11.72
CA ILE A 245 -13.15 23.66 -12.34
C ILE A 245 -13.72 24.62 -11.28
N SER A 246 -14.03 24.11 -10.09
CA SER A 246 -14.51 24.95 -8.99
C SER A 246 -13.48 25.98 -8.54
N ALA A 247 -12.18 25.68 -8.65
CA ALA A 247 -11.09 26.57 -8.26
C ALA A 247 -11.02 27.87 -9.09
N ASP A 248 -11.62 27.92 -10.28
CA ASP A 248 -11.66 29.15 -11.09
C ASP A 248 -12.67 30.19 -10.56
N PHE A 249 -13.67 29.74 -9.80
CA PHE A 249 -14.78 30.59 -9.33
C PHE A 249 -14.96 30.55 -7.80
N ASN A 250 -14.25 29.67 -7.09
CA ASN A 250 -14.30 29.51 -5.64
C ASN A 250 -12.87 29.63 -5.05
N HIS A 251 -12.60 30.74 -4.36
CA HIS A 251 -11.30 31.00 -3.75
C HIS A 251 -10.92 29.92 -2.72
N SER A 252 -11.87 29.40 -1.94
CA SER A 252 -11.60 28.31 -1.00
C SER A 252 -11.19 27.02 -1.71
N ALA A 253 -11.80 26.70 -2.86
CA ALA A 253 -11.38 25.56 -3.68
C ALA A 253 -9.98 25.77 -4.26
N LYS A 254 -9.64 27.00 -4.68
CA LYS A 254 -8.31 27.36 -5.15
C LYS A 254 -7.23 27.18 -4.10
N VAL A 255 -7.49 27.60 -2.86
CA VAL A 255 -6.53 27.39 -1.75
C VAL A 255 -6.42 25.90 -1.39
N ALA A 256 -7.53 25.16 -1.43
CA ALA A 256 -7.55 23.74 -1.10
C ALA A 256 -6.80 22.86 -2.12
N ILE A 257 -6.87 23.16 -3.41
CA ILE A 257 -6.22 22.35 -4.46
C ILE A 257 -4.69 22.32 -4.30
N ASP A 258 -4.09 23.42 -3.84
CA ASP A 258 -2.65 23.53 -3.60
C ASP A 258 -2.17 22.61 -2.47
N LYS A 259 -3.08 22.14 -1.62
CA LYS A 259 -2.80 21.20 -0.51
C LYS A 259 -2.72 19.75 -0.95
N LEU A 260 -3.15 19.41 -2.17
CA LEU A 260 -3.09 18.02 -2.67
C LEU A 260 -1.66 17.46 -2.71
N LYS A 261 -0.65 18.31 -2.95
CA LYS A 261 0.77 17.91 -2.96
C LYS A 261 1.27 17.39 -1.61
N GLU A 262 0.64 17.82 -0.51
CA GLU A 262 1.02 17.42 0.86
C GLU A 262 0.52 16.01 1.20
N LEU A 263 -0.29 15.39 0.34
CA LEU A 263 -0.82 14.04 0.53
C LEU A 263 0.15 12.94 0.10
N SER A 264 1.17 13.27 -0.69
CA SER A 264 2.14 12.29 -1.18
C SER A 264 2.88 11.63 -0.01
N GLY A 265 2.93 10.29 -0.02
CA GLY A 265 3.53 9.49 1.04
C GLY A 265 2.65 9.30 2.28
N CYS A 266 1.46 9.90 2.35
CA CYS A 266 0.53 9.66 3.46
C CYS A 266 -0.05 8.24 3.39
N GLU A 267 -0.31 7.66 4.56
CA GLU A 267 -0.90 6.32 4.70
C GLU A 267 -2.42 6.42 4.67
N MET A 268 -3.08 5.58 3.86
CA MET A 268 -4.53 5.54 3.74
C MET A 268 -5.07 4.12 3.85
N HIS A 269 -6.31 3.99 4.35
CA HIS A 269 -7.09 2.76 4.28
C HIS A 269 -8.52 3.02 3.80
N SER A 270 -9.07 2.09 3.02
CA SER A 270 -10.46 2.06 2.57
C SER A 270 -11.15 0.77 3.03
N THR A 271 -12.40 0.83 3.47
CA THR A 271 -13.16 -0.38 3.86
C THR A 271 -13.65 -1.21 2.68
N HIS A 272 -13.23 -0.88 1.46
CA HIS A 272 -13.52 -1.63 0.24
C HIS A 272 -12.39 -1.43 -0.79
N ILE A 273 -12.28 -2.37 -1.72
CA ILE A 273 -11.38 -2.31 -2.87
C ILE A 273 -11.76 -1.09 -3.72
N PRO A 274 -10.85 -0.12 -3.94
CA PRO A 274 -11.13 1.08 -4.72
C PRO A 274 -11.67 0.77 -6.11
N THR A 275 -12.62 1.57 -6.58
CA THR A 275 -13.04 1.51 -8.00
C THR A 275 -11.93 2.06 -8.90
N PRO A 276 -11.91 1.75 -10.22
CA PRO A 276 -10.85 2.25 -11.11
C PRO A 276 -10.66 3.77 -11.07
N GLY A 277 -11.75 4.56 -11.00
CA GLY A 277 -11.68 6.02 -10.87
C GLY A 277 -11.14 6.49 -9.52
N ASP A 278 -11.43 5.76 -8.43
CA ASP A 278 -10.83 6.06 -7.13
C ASP A 278 -9.34 5.70 -7.12
N GLU A 279 -8.97 4.52 -7.63
CA GLU A 279 -7.59 4.05 -7.67
C GLU A 279 -6.70 4.99 -8.50
N ALA A 280 -7.18 5.43 -9.67
CA ALA A 280 -6.46 6.37 -10.53
C ALA A 280 -6.18 7.69 -9.80
N GLY A 281 -7.19 8.25 -9.13
CA GLY A 281 -7.04 9.47 -8.34
C GLY A 281 -6.05 9.29 -7.18
N LEU A 282 -6.20 8.24 -6.38
CA LEU A 282 -5.37 8.00 -5.21
C LEU A 282 -3.89 7.75 -5.59
N ARG A 283 -3.65 7.03 -6.69
CA ARG A 283 -2.30 6.77 -7.21
C ARG A 283 -1.63 8.04 -7.70
N ARG A 284 -2.35 8.91 -8.43
CA ARG A 284 -1.83 10.21 -8.89
C ARG A 284 -1.45 11.13 -7.72
N LEU A 285 -2.13 11.01 -6.59
CA LEU A 285 -1.81 11.75 -5.36
C LEU A 285 -0.61 11.15 -4.59
N GLY A 286 -0.10 9.99 -4.99
CA GLY A 286 1.06 9.34 -4.36
C GLY A 286 0.78 8.79 -2.96
N LEU A 287 -0.46 8.34 -2.71
CA LEU A 287 -0.87 7.78 -1.41
C LEU A 287 -0.45 6.31 -1.26
N ASN A 288 -0.08 5.93 -0.03
CA ASN A 288 0.16 4.54 0.35
C ASN A 288 -1.17 3.89 0.76
N ILE A 289 -1.84 3.27 -0.21
CA ILE A 289 -3.22 2.79 -0.07
C ILE A 289 -3.25 1.32 0.38
N THR A 290 -4.18 1.01 1.26
CA THR A 290 -4.60 -0.36 1.60
C THR A 290 -6.12 -0.43 1.61
N SER A 291 -6.70 -1.61 1.45
CA SER A 291 -8.14 -1.80 1.53
C SER A 291 -8.51 -3.11 2.21
N ASP A 292 -9.72 -3.15 2.78
CA ASP A 292 -10.37 -4.40 3.12
C ASP A 292 -10.72 -5.19 1.83
N PRO A 293 -10.63 -6.53 1.83
CA PRO A 293 -10.95 -7.37 0.68
C PRO A 293 -12.48 -7.49 0.50
N SER A 294 -13.14 -6.35 0.29
CA SER A 294 -14.58 -6.21 0.15
C SER A 294 -14.91 -5.33 -1.05
N PHE A 295 -15.97 -5.66 -1.78
CA PHE A 295 -16.39 -4.90 -2.96
C PHE A 295 -17.27 -3.70 -2.58
N SER A 296 -17.21 -2.63 -3.36
CA SER A 296 -18.05 -1.41 -3.20
C SER A 296 -19.53 -1.61 -3.55
N SER A 297 -19.91 -2.80 -4.02
CA SER A 297 -21.26 -3.11 -4.45
C SER A 297 -21.57 -4.60 -4.34
N LYS A 298 -22.87 -4.91 -4.34
CA LYS A 298 -23.38 -6.29 -4.50
C LYS A 298 -23.23 -6.81 -5.94
N SER A 299 -22.96 -5.93 -6.91
CA SER A 299 -22.67 -6.33 -8.30
C SER A 299 -21.21 -6.73 -8.43
N LEU A 300 -20.96 -7.93 -8.95
CA LEU A 300 -19.63 -8.45 -9.29
C LEU A 300 -18.96 -7.65 -10.42
N PHE A 301 -19.75 -7.03 -11.30
CA PHE A 301 -19.26 -6.16 -12.37
C PHE A 301 -19.50 -4.70 -11.99
N ILE A 302 -18.42 -3.91 -11.97
CA ILE A 302 -18.48 -2.45 -11.92
C ILE A 302 -18.52 -2.00 -13.38
N THR A 303 -19.72 -1.82 -13.92
CA THR A 303 -19.96 -1.15 -15.23
C THR A 303 -20.04 0.35 -15.05
#